data_AF-A0A7W2NN80-F1
#
_entry.id   AF-A0A7W2NN80-F1
#
_cell.length_a   1.000
_cell.length_b   1.000
_cell.length_c   1.000
_cell.angle_alpha   90.00
_cell.angle_beta   90.00
_cell.angle_gamma   90.00
#
_symmetry.space_group_name_H-M   'P 1'
#
loop_
_entity.id
_entity.type
_entity.pdbx_description
1 polymer ?
#
loop_
_entity_poly.entity_id
_entity_poly.type
_entity_poly.pdbx_seq_one_letter_code
_entity_poly.pdbx_strand_id
1 'polypeptide(L)' 'MTKTKVKKHQKNQGGCELGRGVIKDNFLAAVVTSRLYKQQIVTAKKGKGAYQRTQKHKGQESYLIAV' A
#
# COMPACT_ATOMS: atom_id res chain seq x y z
N MET A 1 -39.02 27.76 15.03
CA MET A 1 -38.23 26.65 15.61
C MET A 1 -37.70 25.77 14.49
N THR A 2 -36.52 26.09 13.96
CA THR A 2 -35.91 25.37 12.84
C THR A 2 -35.15 24.15 13.34
N LYS A 3 -35.55 22.96 12.90
CA LYS A 3 -34.88 21.69 13.24
C LYS A 3 -33.60 21.57 12.39
N THR A 4 -32.44 21.82 12.99
CA THR A 4 -31.14 21.63 12.34
C THR A 4 -30.81 20.14 12.24
N LYS A 5 -30.82 19.58 11.03
CA LYS A 5 -30.35 18.20 10.76
C LYS A 5 -28.83 18.15 10.90
N VAL A 6 -28.33 17.58 11.98
CA VAL A 6 -26.89 17.29 12.14
C VAL A 6 -26.53 16.11 11.24
N LYS A 7 -25.76 16.36 10.17
CA LYS A 7 -25.14 15.30 9.36
C LYS A 7 -24.04 14.62 10.20
N LYS A 8 -24.30 13.42 10.73
CA LYS A 8 -23.26 12.55 11.30
C LYS A 8 -22.33 12.10 10.15
N HIS A 9 -21.20 12.78 9.96
CA HIS A 9 -20.06 12.18 9.26
C HIS A 9 -19.51 11.08 10.15
N GLN A 10 -19.86 9.83 9.88
CA GLN A 10 -19.10 8.70 10.40
C GLN A 10 -17.73 8.73 9.69
N LYS A 11 -16.75 9.36 10.34
CA LYS A 11 -15.35 9.17 9.98
C LYS A 11 -15.05 7.69 10.23
N ASN A 12 -14.96 6.90 9.17
CA ASN A 12 -14.19 5.66 9.23
C ASN A 12 -12.74 6.09 9.45
N GLN A 13 -12.38 6.25 10.72
CA GLN A 13 -11.00 6.45 11.14
C GLN A 13 -10.26 5.19 10.70
N GLY A 14 -9.33 5.33 9.76
CA GLY A 14 -8.62 4.24 9.09
C GLY A 14 -7.78 3.42 10.06
N GLY A 15 -8.43 2.62 10.90
CA GLY A 15 -7.79 1.62 11.74
C GLY A 15 -7.13 0.58 10.85
N CYS A 16 -5.87 0.31 11.13
CA CYS A 16 -5.09 -0.70 10.43
C CYS A 16 -4.76 -1.84 11.38
N GLU A 17 -4.94 -3.08 10.93
CA GLU A 17 -4.64 -4.25 11.74
C GLU A 17 -3.12 -4.50 11.81
N LEU A 18 -2.58 -4.52 13.02
CA LEU A 18 -1.14 -4.70 13.27
C LEU A 18 -0.72 -6.18 13.37
N GLY A 19 -1.67 -7.10 13.60
CA GLY A 19 -1.40 -8.54 13.78
C GLY A 19 -0.63 -8.88 15.07
N ARG A 20 -0.69 -8.01 16.10
CA ARG A 20 0.05 -8.16 17.37
C ARG A 20 -0.82 -8.47 18.60
N GLY A 21 -2.14 -8.61 18.41
CA GLY A 21 -3.09 -8.77 19.52
C GLY A 21 -3.13 -7.54 20.42
N VAL A 22 -3.29 -7.75 21.73
CA VAL A 22 -3.31 -6.67 22.73
C VAL A 22 -1.89 -6.26 23.10
N ILE A 23 -1.53 -5.01 22.81
CA ILE A 23 -0.23 -4.45 23.17
C ILE A 23 -0.29 -4.02 24.64
N LYS A 24 0.54 -4.63 25.49
CA LYS A 24 0.60 -4.33 26.94
C LYS A 24 1.69 -3.30 27.29
N ASP A 25 2.77 -3.31 26.52
CA ASP A 25 3.94 -2.46 26.75
C ASP A 25 3.92 -1.24 25.81
N ASN A 26 4.91 -1.12 24.92
CA ASN A 26 5.06 0.04 24.04
C ASN A 26 4.36 -0.15 22.68
N PHE A 27 3.41 0.75 22.41
CA PHE A 27 2.69 0.82 21.13
C PHE A 27 3.60 1.05 19.92
N LEU A 28 4.52 2.02 19.97
CA LEU A 28 5.39 2.36 18.84
C LEU A 28 6.33 1.21 18.50
N ALA A 29 6.88 0.52 19.51
CA ALA A 29 7.73 -0.64 19.29
C ALA A 29 6.97 -1.79 18.60
N ALA A 30 5.72 -2.03 19.00
CA ALA A 30 4.86 -3.02 18.37
C ALA A 30 4.52 -2.65 16.91
N VAL A 31 4.29 -1.36 16.64
CA VAL A 31 3.98 -0.85 15.31
C VAL A 31 5.18 -0.95 14.37
N VAL A 32 6.37 -0.49 14.78
CA VAL A 32 7.59 -0.52 13.94
C VAL A 32 7.96 -1.95 13.54
N THR A 33 7.72 -2.91 14.42
CA THR A 33 8.01 -4.32 14.15
C THR A 33 6.84 -5.06 13.48
N SER A 34 5.69 -4.41 13.30
CA SER A 34 4.52 -4.99 12.64
C SER A 34 4.69 -5.09 11.11
N ARG A 35 3.79 -5.82 10.46
CA ARG A 35 3.78 -5.99 8.99
C ARG A 35 3.62 -4.66 8.24
N LEU A 36 3.06 -3.63 8.87
CA LEU A 36 2.84 -2.33 8.23
C LEU A 36 4.15 -1.62 7.88
N TYR A 37 5.15 -1.72 8.76
CA TYR A 37 6.42 -1.00 8.62
C TYR A 37 7.56 -1.87 8.11
N LYS A 38 7.24 -2.95 7.37
CA LYS A 38 8.26 -3.79 6.75
C LYS A 38 8.99 -3.03 5.63
N GLN A 39 10.28 -3.30 5.49
CA GLN A 39 11.08 -2.80 4.38
C GLN A 39 10.47 -3.26 3.04
N GLN A 40 10.20 -2.31 2.15
CA GLN A 40 9.74 -2.60 0.80
C GLN A 40 10.96 -2.69 -0.12
N ILE A 41 11.11 -3.82 -0.80
CA ILE A 41 12.19 -4.05 -1.76
C ILE A 41 11.60 -3.83 -3.15
N VAL A 42 12.19 -2.90 -3.90
CA VAL A 42 11.80 -2.64 -5.29
C VAL A 42 12.66 -3.51 -6.21
N THR A 43 12.03 -4.15 -7.19
CA THR A 43 12.75 -4.92 -8.21
C THR A 43 13.56 -3.99 -9.11
N ALA A 44 14.85 -4.27 -9.27
CA ALA A 44 15.73 -3.48 -10.12
C ALA A 44 15.32 -3.58 -11.61
N LYS A 45 15.57 -2.53 -12.39
CA LYS A 45 15.31 -2.52 -13.85
C LYS A 45 16.42 -3.19 -14.66
N LYS A 46 17.64 -3.26 -14.12
CA LYS A 46 18.83 -3.87 -14.76
C LYS A 46 19.73 -4.48 -13.69
N GLY A 47 20.49 -5.52 -14.04
CA GLY A 47 21.44 -6.18 -13.14
C GLY A 47 20.86 -7.38 -12.37
N LYS A 48 21.29 -7.57 -11.12
CA LYS A 48 20.87 -8.71 -10.28
C LYS A 48 19.38 -8.59 -9.94
N GLY A 49 18.63 -9.68 -10.09
CA GLY A 49 17.20 -9.72 -9.77
C GLY A 49 16.30 -8.92 -10.72
N ALA A 50 16.82 -8.46 -11.86
CA ALA A 50 16.07 -7.66 -12.83
C ALA A 50 15.41 -8.48 -13.95
N TYR A 51 15.78 -9.76 -14.11
CA TYR A 51 15.22 -10.61 -15.15
C TYR A 51 13.75 -10.93 -14.87
N GLN A 52 12.89 -10.65 -15.84
CA GLN A 52 11.46 -11.00 -15.82
C GLN A 52 11.15 -11.92 -17.00
N ARG A 53 10.57 -13.10 -16.71
CA ARG A 53 10.19 -14.08 -17.74
C ARG A 53 9.14 -13.53 -18.72
N THR A 54 8.25 -12.67 -18.21
CA THR A 54 7.20 -12.00 -18.98
C THR A 54 7.37 -10.50 -18.86
N GLN A 55 7.65 -9.84 -19.98
CA GLN A 55 7.69 -8.39 -20.08
C GLN A 55 6.25 -7.84 -20.12
N LYS A 56 6.06 -6.62 -19.60
CA LYS A 56 4.73 -5.97 -19.51
C LYS A 56 3.98 -5.90 -20.86
N HIS A 57 4.72 -5.72 -21.96
CA HIS A 57 4.16 -5.49 -23.30
C HIS A 57 4.64 -6.54 -24.33
N LYS A 58 4.80 -7.79 -23.90
CA LYS A 58 5.26 -8.87 -24.79
C LYS A 58 4.28 -9.07 -25.95
N GLY A 59 4.76 -8.92 -27.20
CA GLY A 59 3.95 -9.09 -28.41
C GLY A 59 3.23 -7.83 -28.90
N GLN A 60 3.45 -6.67 -28.28
CA GLN A 60 2.99 -5.38 -28.81
C GLN A 60 4.14 -4.73 -29.61
N GLU A 61 3.93 -4.56 -30.91
CA GLU A 61 4.82 -3.83 -31.80
C GLU A 61 4.85 -2.34 -31.40
N SER A 62 6.04 -1.76 -31.19
CA SER A 62 6.21 -0.36 -30.79
C SER A 62 5.89 0.67 -31.88
N TYR A 63 5.57 0.20 -33.10
CA TYR A 63 5.59 1.00 -34.31
C TYR A 63 4.28 1.75 -34.63
N LEU A 64 3.24 1.64 -33.80
CA LEU A 64 1.96 2.35 -34.03
C LEU A 64 1.94 3.82 -33.55
N ILE A 65 3.05 4.36 -33.02
CA ILE A 65 3.12 5.74 -32.48
C ILE A 65 3.86 6.71 -33.45
N ALA A 66 4.34 6.23 -34.60
CA ALA A 66 5.04 7.06 -35.58
C ALA A 66 4.25 7.22 -36.88
N VAL A 67 3.13 7.96 -36.85
CA VAL A 67 2.47 8.57 -38.03
C VAL A 67 1.99 9.96 -37.65
#